data_AF-A0A7V9UPN5-F1
#
_entry.id   AF-A0A7V9UPN5-F1
#
_cell.length_a   1.000
_cell.length_b   1.000
_cell.length_c   1.000
_cell.angle_alpha   90.00
_cell.angle_beta   90.00
_cell.angle_gamma   90.00
#
_symmetry.space_group_name_H-M   'P 1'
#
loop_
_entity.id
_entity.type
_entity.pdbx_description
1 polymer ?
#
loop_
_entity_poly.entity_id
_entity_poly.type
_entity_poly.pdbx_seq_one_letter_code
_entity_poly.pdbx_strand_id
1 'polypeptide(L)'
;MERELTAKAFTKLLDRLGDGQEQAGEKYEDLRRTLTRFFEWRGAPFPEEHTDETFNRIARRLDEGIEIKNIGGYCHEVARLVYLEALKGHESRRAPLEETKLEVITPDTTDETAEKEQRLTCLDDCLRVLPVESRELIKGYYSDEKRGRIDRRKALADTLGLRRDALANRAQRVRDKLEQCVIRCLKKKSAI
;
A
#
# COMPACT_ATOMS: atom_id res chain seq x y z
N MET A 1 -10.87 -0.47 21.82
CA MET A 1 -12.32 -0.31 22.04
C MET A 1 -12.65 1.11 21.62
N GLU A 2 -13.29 1.42 20.50
CA GLU A 2 -14.06 0.67 19.50
C GLU A 2 -13.44 0.95 18.12
N ARG A 3 -13.02 -0.09 17.39
CA ARG A 3 -12.40 0.02 16.05
C ARG A 3 -13.40 -0.25 14.91
N GLU A 4 -14.66 -0.50 15.24
CA GLU A 4 -15.67 -0.86 14.26
C GLU A 4 -16.42 0.37 13.79
N LEU A 5 -16.50 0.50 12.48
CA LEU A 5 -17.27 1.52 11.79
C LEU A 5 -18.75 1.35 12.14
N THR A 6 -19.36 2.35 12.76
CA THR A 6 -20.80 2.32 13.02
C THR A 6 -21.57 2.51 11.72
N ALA A 7 -22.72 1.84 11.59
CA ALA A 7 -23.59 2.00 10.42
C ALA A 7 -23.95 3.47 10.18
N LYS A 8 -24.18 4.23 11.26
CA LYS A 8 -24.46 5.67 11.23
C LYS A 8 -23.30 6.49 10.64
N ALA A 9 -22.06 6.21 11.06
CA ALA A 9 -20.88 6.90 10.54
C ALA A 9 -20.64 6.56 9.06
N PHE A 10 -20.95 5.33 8.65
CA PHE A 10 -20.86 4.93 7.24
C PHE A 10 -21.93 5.58 6.37
N THR A 11 -23.18 5.70 6.84
CA THR A 11 -24.23 6.44 6.13
C THR A 11 -23.82 7.89 5.89
N LYS A 12 -23.29 8.58 6.93
CA LYS A 12 -22.77 9.95 6.78
C LYS A 12 -21.66 10.07 5.73
N LEU A 13 -20.82 9.04 5.57
CA LEU A 13 -19.81 9.01 4.51
C LEU A 13 -20.46 8.91 3.12
N LEU A 14 -21.44 8.02 2.96
CA LEU A 14 -22.16 7.83 1.70
C LEU A 14 -22.94 9.09 1.29
N ASP A 15 -23.59 9.76 2.25
CA ASP A 15 -24.32 11.02 2.03
C ASP A 15 -23.40 12.13 1.48
N ARG A 16 -22.10 12.08 1.78
CA ARG A 16 -21.11 13.03 1.24
C ARG A 16 -20.60 12.67 -0.15
N LEU A 17 -20.84 11.45 -0.62
CA LEU A 17 -20.37 10.97 -1.91
C LEU A 17 -21.44 11.20 -3.00
N GLY A 18 -22.73 11.07 -2.70
CA GLY A 18 -23.78 11.40 -3.67
C GLY A 18 -25.16 11.55 -3.05
N ASP A 19 -26.07 12.15 -3.83
CA ASP A 19 -27.42 12.49 -3.40
C ASP A 19 -28.41 11.29 -3.47
N GLY A 20 -27.92 10.10 -3.84
CA GLY A 20 -28.72 8.88 -3.95
C GLY A 20 -27.90 7.62 -3.67
N GLN A 21 -28.55 6.58 -3.14
CA GLN A 21 -27.89 5.37 -2.64
C GLN A 21 -27.03 4.65 -3.69
N GLU A 22 -27.51 4.58 -4.93
CA GLU A 22 -26.78 3.94 -6.03
C GLU A 22 -25.56 4.75 -6.47
N GLN A 23 -25.72 6.06 -6.68
CA GLN A 23 -24.62 6.97 -7.04
C GLN A 23 -23.56 7.08 -5.93
N ALA A 24 -23.99 7.09 -4.67
CA ALA A 24 -23.07 7.08 -3.52
C ALA A 24 -22.28 5.77 -3.45
N GLY A 25 -22.92 4.63 -3.76
CA GLY A 25 -22.27 3.33 -3.85
C GLY A 25 -21.21 3.26 -4.95
N GLU A 26 -21.52 3.74 -6.15
CA GLU A 26 -20.56 3.78 -7.26
C GLU A 26 -19.33 4.62 -6.93
N LYS A 27 -19.55 5.84 -6.42
CA LYS A 27 -18.46 6.75 -6.03
C LYS A 27 -17.64 6.19 -4.86
N TYR A 28 -18.27 5.50 -3.92
CA TYR A 28 -17.57 4.79 -2.85
C TYR A 28 -16.64 3.72 -3.43
N GLU A 29 -17.12 2.90 -4.36
CA GLU A 29 -16.33 1.85 -5.00
C GLU A 29 -15.19 2.40 -5.86
N ASP A 30 -15.40 3.51 -6.58
CA ASP A 30 -14.35 4.22 -7.32
C ASP A 30 -13.26 4.74 -6.40
N LEU A 31 -13.66 5.35 -5.28
CA LEU A 31 -12.74 5.85 -4.27
C LEU A 31 -11.99 4.71 -3.59
N ARG A 32 -12.66 3.61 -3.27
CA ARG A 32 -12.05 2.39 -2.71
C ARG A 32 -10.99 1.82 -3.66
N ARG A 33 -11.29 1.72 -4.96
CA ARG A 33 -10.33 1.28 -5.99
C ARG A 33 -9.13 2.21 -6.07
N THR A 34 -9.37 3.52 -6.06
CA THR A 34 -8.32 4.55 -6.16
C THR A 34 -7.39 4.51 -4.96
N LEU A 35 -7.93 4.40 -3.74
CA LEU A 35 -7.16 4.31 -2.50
C LEU A 35 -6.40 2.97 -2.41
N THR A 36 -7.03 1.87 -2.81
CA THR A 36 -6.35 0.56 -2.85
C THR A 36 -5.14 0.63 -3.78
N ARG A 37 -5.30 1.19 -4.99
CA ARG A 37 -4.18 1.42 -5.93
C ARG A 37 -3.11 2.34 -5.34
N PHE A 38 -3.51 3.40 -4.63
CA PHE A 38 -2.57 4.30 -3.96
C PHE A 38 -1.64 3.55 -3.00
N PHE A 39 -2.18 2.64 -2.19
CA PHE A 39 -1.40 1.80 -1.28
C PHE A 39 -0.60 0.72 -2.02
N GLU A 40 -1.17 0.11 -3.06
CA GLU A 40 -0.50 -0.90 -3.90
C GLU A 40 0.75 -0.35 -4.59
N TRP A 41 0.62 0.80 -5.27
CA TRP A 41 1.72 1.45 -5.97
C TRP A 41 2.84 1.88 -5.01
N ARG A 42 2.49 2.23 -3.78
CA ARG A 42 3.44 2.52 -2.70
C ARG A 42 3.98 1.26 -2.03
N GLY A 43 3.42 0.10 -2.35
CA GLY A 43 3.90 -1.16 -1.84
C GLY A 43 3.44 -1.55 -0.45
N ALA A 44 2.43 -0.87 0.09
CA ALA A 44 1.94 -1.13 1.43
C ALA A 44 1.53 -2.60 1.59
N PRO A 45 1.82 -3.22 2.75
CA PRO A 45 1.25 -4.51 3.07
C PRO A 45 -0.28 -4.38 3.19
N PHE A 46 -1.05 -5.37 2.77
CA PHE A 46 -2.53 -5.35 2.80
C PHE A 46 -3.19 -4.00 2.43
N PRO A 47 -3.04 -3.54 1.17
CA PRO A 47 -3.62 -2.28 0.67
C PRO A 47 -5.10 -2.09 0.97
N GLU A 48 -5.87 -3.17 0.95
CA GLU A 48 -7.30 -3.16 1.26
C GLU A 48 -7.57 -2.86 2.74
N GLU A 49 -6.79 -3.42 3.68
CA GLU A 49 -6.93 -3.12 5.11
C GLU A 49 -6.59 -1.65 5.40
N HIS A 50 -5.61 -1.10 4.67
CA HIS A 50 -5.22 0.31 4.81
C HIS A 50 -6.28 1.25 4.20
N THR A 51 -6.93 0.79 3.14
CA THR A 51 -8.09 1.46 2.54
C THR A 51 -9.27 1.46 3.49
N ASP A 52 -9.58 0.32 4.11
CA ASP A 52 -10.63 0.20 5.12
C ASP A 52 -10.36 1.09 6.33
N GLU A 53 -9.12 1.11 6.84
CA GLU A 53 -8.73 2.00 7.94
C GLU A 53 -8.87 3.49 7.57
N THR A 54 -8.58 3.84 6.32
CA THR A 54 -8.78 5.20 5.81
C THR A 54 -10.26 5.58 5.87
N PHE A 55 -11.16 4.73 5.37
CA PHE A 55 -12.60 4.96 5.46
C PHE A 55 -13.09 5.04 6.91
N ASN A 56 -12.59 4.18 7.79
CA ASN A 56 -12.93 4.19 9.21
C ASN A 56 -12.55 5.51 9.90
N ARG A 57 -11.40 6.10 9.55
CA ARG A 57 -10.98 7.41 10.08
C ARG A 57 -11.87 8.53 9.57
N ILE A 58 -12.22 8.52 8.30
CA ILE A 58 -13.02 9.59 7.68
C ILE A 58 -14.45 9.55 8.21
N ALA A 59 -15.05 8.36 8.29
CA ALA A 59 -16.38 8.20 8.83
C ALA A 59 -16.47 8.66 10.30
N ARG A 60 -15.45 8.38 11.13
CA ARG A 60 -15.36 8.92 12.49
C ARG A 60 -15.29 10.44 12.52
N ARG A 61 -14.43 11.04 11.68
CA ARG A 61 -14.31 12.50 11.56
C ARG A 61 -15.62 13.17 11.12
N LEU A 62 -16.36 12.54 10.22
CA LEU A 62 -17.70 12.98 9.81
C LEU A 62 -18.73 12.80 10.93
N ASP A 63 -18.62 11.73 11.72
CA ASP A 63 -19.52 11.54 12.87
C ASP A 63 -19.29 12.56 13.98
N GLU A 64 -18.02 12.95 14.21
CA GLU A 64 -17.59 14.06 15.07
C GLU A 64 -18.07 15.44 14.59
N GLY A 65 -18.67 15.54 13.40
CA GLY A 65 -19.24 16.78 12.86
C GLY A 65 -18.22 17.67 12.14
N ILE A 66 -17.05 17.15 11.79
CA ILE A 66 -16.05 17.92 11.04
C ILE A 66 -16.56 18.15 9.62
N GLU A 67 -16.56 19.41 9.21
CA GLU A 67 -16.97 19.79 7.86
C GLU A 67 -15.85 19.52 6.86
N ILE A 68 -16.04 18.51 6.01
CA ILE A 68 -15.10 18.17 4.93
C ILE A 68 -15.60 18.78 3.62
N LYS A 69 -14.88 19.76 3.07
CA LYS A 69 -15.26 20.44 1.81
C LYS A 69 -14.96 19.60 0.57
N ASN A 70 -13.77 19.00 0.50
CA ASN A 70 -13.36 18.11 -0.59
C ASN A 70 -13.07 16.71 -0.04
N ILE A 71 -14.05 15.81 -0.19
CA ILE A 71 -13.95 14.45 0.31
C ILE A 71 -12.80 13.67 -0.34
N GLY A 72 -12.62 13.78 -1.65
CA GLY A 72 -11.56 13.07 -2.37
C GLY A 72 -10.17 13.49 -1.91
N GLY A 73 -9.91 14.80 -1.81
CA GLY A 73 -8.64 15.33 -1.30
C GLY A 73 -8.38 14.91 0.15
N TYR A 74 -9.40 14.96 1.00
CA TYR A 74 -9.30 14.52 2.39
C TYR A 74 -9.01 13.02 2.49
N CYS A 75 -9.62 12.19 1.64
CA CYS A 75 -9.36 10.76 1.58
C CYS A 75 -7.89 10.46 1.28
N HIS A 76 -7.30 11.18 0.32
CA HIS A 76 -5.89 11.02 0.00
C HIS A 76 -4.97 11.42 1.15
N GLU A 77 -5.27 12.50 1.88
CA GLU A 77 -4.43 12.90 3.01
C GLU A 77 -4.51 11.90 4.16
N VAL A 78 -5.71 11.39 4.47
CA VAL A 78 -5.87 10.33 5.47
C VAL A 78 -5.16 9.06 5.04
N ALA A 79 -5.27 8.66 3.76
CA ALA A 79 -4.55 7.49 3.23
C ALA A 79 -3.04 7.65 3.32
N ARG A 80 -2.52 8.86 3.06
CA ARG A 80 -1.11 9.20 3.26
C ARG A 80 -0.69 9.04 4.72
N LEU A 81 -1.50 9.50 5.68
CA LEU A 81 -1.20 9.32 7.11
C LEU A 81 -1.22 7.84 7.51
N VAL A 82 -2.22 7.08 7.07
CA VAL A 82 -2.29 5.63 7.31
C VAL A 82 -1.06 4.92 6.75
N TYR A 83 -0.61 5.30 5.55
CA TYR A 83 0.61 4.75 4.96
C TYR A 83 1.85 5.06 5.81
N LEU A 84 2.03 6.32 6.24
CA LEU A 84 3.16 6.71 7.07
C LEU A 84 3.17 6.00 8.43
N GLU A 85 2.00 5.77 9.03
CA GLU A 85 1.88 4.99 10.25
C GLU A 85 2.24 3.52 10.04
N ALA A 86 1.83 2.93 8.91
CA ALA A 86 2.21 1.57 8.56
C ALA A 86 3.74 1.42 8.40
N LEU A 87 4.40 2.45 7.88
CA LEU A 87 5.87 2.50 7.83
C LEU A 87 6.48 2.65 9.24
N LYS A 88 5.98 3.59 10.05
CA LYS A 88 6.50 3.87 11.40
C LYS A 88 6.27 2.73 12.39
N GLY A 89 5.14 2.02 12.32
CA GLY A 89 4.86 0.84 13.14
C GLY A 89 5.86 -0.31 12.86
N HIS A 90 6.49 -0.30 11.69
CA HIS A 90 7.54 -1.22 11.30
C HIS A 90 8.94 -0.70 11.69
N GLU A 91 9.16 0.61 11.63
CA GLU A 91 10.38 1.28 12.11
C GLU A 91 10.51 1.26 13.63
N SER A 92 9.44 1.31 14.43
CA SER A 92 9.55 1.24 15.90
C SER A 92 10.13 -0.10 16.41
N ARG A 93 10.25 -1.12 15.54
CA ARG A 93 10.97 -2.38 15.77
C ARG A 93 12.41 -2.41 15.23
N ARG A 94 12.91 -1.32 14.67
CA ARG A 94 14.26 -1.15 14.12
C ARG A 94 14.86 0.17 14.64
N ALA A 95 16.14 0.17 14.96
CA ALA A 95 16.83 1.39 15.36
C ALA A 95 16.72 2.50 14.29
N PRO A 96 16.84 3.78 14.66
CA PRO A 96 16.57 4.91 13.77
C PRO A 96 17.50 4.89 12.56
N LEU A 97 16.92 4.97 11.36
CA LEU A 97 17.65 5.34 10.15
C LEU A 97 17.24 6.77 9.78
N GLU A 98 18.23 7.59 9.44
CA GLU A 98 18.08 8.99 9.04
C GLU A 98 16.99 9.20 7.99
N GLU A 99 16.15 10.21 8.22
CA GLU A 99 15.09 10.67 7.32
C GLU A 99 15.67 11.07 5.96
N THR A 100 15.69 10.14 5.01
CA THR A 100 15.91 10.48 3.60
C THR A 100 14.59 11.02 3.04
N LYS A 101 14.55 12.33 2.78
CA LYS A 101 13.46 12.98 2.02
C LYS A 101 13.26 12.25 0.69
N LEU A 102 12.14 11.56 0.56
CA LEU A 102 11.68 10.99 -0.71
C LEU A 102 11.22 12.14 -1.62
N GLU A 103 12.05 12.52 -2.57
CA GLU A 103 11.66 13.43 -3.66
C GLU A 103 10.63 12.73 -4.56
N VAL A 104 9.52 13.44 -4.81
CA VAL A 104 8.46 13.00 -5.71
C VAL A 104 8.96 13.17 -7.14
N ILE A 105 9.38 12.08 -7.77
CA ILE A 105 9.76 12.08 -9.19
C ILE A 105 8.46 12.09 -10.00
N THR A 106 8.22 13.19 -10.71
CA THR A 106 7.23 13.27 -11.80
C THR A 106 7.80 12.61 -13.06
N PRO A 107 7.05 11.76 -13.78
CA PRO A 107 7.57 11.11 -14.98
C PRO A 107 7.61 12.09 -16.16
N ASP A 108 8.81 12.30 -16.70
CA ASP A 108 9.05 12.97 -17.98
C ASP A 108 9.20 11.89 -19.06
N THR A 109 8.28 11.90 -20.03
CA THR A 109 8.03 10.80 -20.96
C THR A 109 8.84 10.99 -22.24
N THR A 110 10.07 10.46 -22.31
CA THR A 110 10.73 10.12 -23.61
C THR A 110 11.86 9.09 -23.51
N ASP A 111 12.41 8.79 -22.32
CA ASP A 111 13.52 7.81 -22.12
C ASP A 111 13.09 6.54 -21.33
N GLU A 112 11.78 6.30 -21.22
CA GLU A 112 11.21 5.35 -20.26
C GLU A 112 11.49 3.87 -20.55
N THR A 113 11.76 3.48 -21.81
CA THR A 113 11.90 2.07 -22.19
C THR A 113 13.26 1.51 -21.75
N ALA A 114 14.35 2.21 -22.02
CA ALA A 114 15.70 1.79 -21.65
C ALA A 114 15.90 1.79 -20.13
N GLU A 115 15.41 2.82 -19.43
CA GLU A 115 15.45 2.87 -17.96
C GLU A 115 14.62 1.74 -17.33
N LYS A 116 13.44 1.43 -17.90
CA LYS A 116 12.59 0.35 -17.42
C LYS A 116 13.22 -1.03 -17.63
N GLU A 117 13.86 -1.27 -18.77
CA GLU A 117 14.61 -2.50 -19.03
C GLU A 117 15.77 -2.69 -18.04
N GLN A 118 16.51 -1.62 -17.73
CA GLN A 118 17.58 -1.66 -16.74
C GLN A 118 17.05 -1.96 -15.33
N ARG A 119 15.94 -1.33 -14.94
CA ARG A 119 15.25 -1.60 -13.66
C ARG A 119 14.78 -3.05 -13.57
N LEU A 120 14.19 -3.60 -14.62
CA LEU A 120 13.75 -5.01 -14.66
C LEU A 120 14.93 -5.97 -14.57
N THR A 121 16.02 -5.69 -15.28
CA THR A 121 17.24 -6.52 -15.20
C THR A 121 17.81 -6.52 -13.79
N CYS A 122 17.93 -5.35 -13.15
CA CYS A 122 18.38 -5.24 -11.77
C CYS A 122 17.44 -5.96 -10.78
N LEU A 123 16.13 -5.91 -11.02
CA LEU A 123 15.15 -6.64 -10.21
C LEU A 123 15.37 -8.15 -10.31
N ASP A 124 15.53 -8.69 -11.52
CA ASP A 124 15.76 -10.12 -11.73
C ASP A 124 17.07 -10.60 -11.08
N ASP A 125 18.15 -9.83 -11.22
CA ASP A 125 19.43 -10.13 -10.56
C ASP A 125 19.29 -10.10 -9.04
N CYS A 126 18.62 -9.09 -8.50
CA CYS A 126 18.39 -8.98 -7.06
C CYS A 126 17.49 -10.11 -6.54
N LEU A 127 16.46 -10.51 -7.27
CA LEU A 127 15.64 -11.68 -6.94
C LEU A 127 16.49 -12.95 -6.89
N ARG A 128 17.46 -13.11 -7.80
CA ARG A 128 18.39 -14.27 -7.84
C ARG A 128 19.33 -14.35 -6.65
N VAL A 129 19.69 -13.21 -6.05
CA VAL A 129 20.54 -13.16 -4.84
C VAL A 129 19.75 -13.45 -3.57
N LEU A 130 18.43 -13.23 -3.57
CA LEU A 130 17.61 -13.54 -2.40
C LEU A 130 17.55 -15.05 -2.10
N PRO A 131 17.47 -15.44 -0.81
CA PRO A 131 17.18 -16.80 -0.40
C PRO A 131 15.91 -17.32 -1.07
N VAL A 132 15.90 -18.60 -1.45
CA VAL A 132 14.79 -19.24 -2.19
C VAL A 132 13.45 -19.01 -1.49
N GLU A 133 13.38 -19.25 -0.19
CA GLU A 133 12.17 -19.01 0.62
C GLU A 133 11.69 -17.55 0.57
N SER A 134 12.60 -16.59 0.55
CA SER A 134 12.25 -15.16 0.48
C SER A 134 11.78 -14.77 -0.92
N ARG A 135 12.38 -15.37 -1.96
CA ARG A 135 11.98 -15.18 -3.36
C ARG A 135 10.59 -15.78 -3.62
N GLU A 136 10.32 -16.96 -3.11
CA GLU A 136 9.01 -17.62 -3.25
C GLU A 136 7.95 -16.84 -2.49
N LEU A 137 8.25 -16.40 -1.26
CA LEU A 137 7.37 -15.54 -0.48
C LEU A 137 6.96 -14.28 -1.25
N ILE A 138 7.93 -13.53 -1.76
CA ILE A 138 7.63 -12.23 -2.40
C ILE A 138 6.91 -12.42 -3.74
N LYS A 139 7.24 -13.46 -4.50
CA LYS A 139 6.54 -13.80 -5.75
C LYS A 139 5.10 -14.21 -5.46
N GLY A 140 4.88 -15.09 -4.49
CA GLY A 140 3.53 -15.53 -4.09
C GLY A 140 2.70 -14.41 -3.44
N TYR A 141 3.34 -13.45 -2.79
CA TYR A 141 2.66 -12.33 -2.13
C TYR A 141 2.12 -11.28 -3.12
N TYR A 142 2.75 -11.15 -4.31
CA TYR A 142 2.42 -10.15 -5.34
C TYR A 142 1.85 -10.74 -6.64
N SER A 143 1.64 -12.05 -6.75
CA SER A 143 1.30 -12.72 -8.02
C SER A 143 -0.11 -12.46 -8.58
N ASP A 144 -1.08 -12.00 -7.77
CA ASP A 144 -2.48 -11.88 -8.21
C ASP A 144 -3.05 -10.45 -8.11
N GLU A 145 -4.07 -10.19 -8.93
CA GLU A 145 -4.90 -8.98 -8.93
C GLU A 145 -6.26 -9.21 -8.24
N LYS A 146 -6.82 -8.15 -7.64
CA LYS A 146 -8.19 -8.11 -7.09
C LYS A 146 -8.42 -9.15 -5.97
N ARG A 147 -9.66 -9.67 -5.83
CA ARG A 147 -10.13 -10.56 -4.75
C ARG A 147 -9.25 -11.80 -4.52
N GLY A 148 -8.61 -12.34 -5.56
CA GLY A 148 -7.70 -13.49 -5.43
C GLY A 148 -6.49 -13.22 -4.52
N ARG A 149 -6.09 -11.96 -4.38
CA ARG A 149 -4.95 -11.55 -3.54
C ARG A 149 -5.21 -11.76 -2.04
N ILE A 150 -6.44 -11.56 -1.56
CA ILE A 150 -6.78 -11.75 -0.14
C ILE A 150 -6.67 -13.23 0.19
N ASP A 151 -7.34 -14.07 -0.59
CA ASP A 151 -7.44 -15.51 -0.31
C ASP A 151 -6.09 -16.18 -0.47
N ARG A 152 -5.28 -15.76 -1.44
CA ARG A 152 -3.91 -16.25 -1.58
C ARG A 152 -2.99 -15.81 -0.45
N ARG A 153 -3.11 -14.57 0.05
CA ARG A 153 -2.34 -14.14 1.22
C ARG A 153 -2.76 -14.88 2.48
N LYS A 154 -4.06 -15.20 2.64
CA LYS A 154 -4.52 -16.09 3.72
C LYS A 154 -3.90 -17.48 3.56
N ALA A 155 -4.04 -18.11 2.39
CA ALA A 155 -3.47 -19.43 2.12
C ALA A 155 -1.94 -19.46 2.29
N LEU A 156 -1.24 -18.40 1.91
CA LEU A 156 0.21 -18.26 2.09
C LEU A 156 0.59 -18.09 3.57
N ALA A 157 -0.22 -17.37 4.34
CA ALA A 157 -0.04 -17.27 5.79
C ALA A 157 -0.24 -18.63 6.45
N ASP A 158 -1.31 -19.35 6.08
CA ASP A 158 -1.65 -20.68 6.59
C ASP A 158 -0.56 -21.70 6.27
N THR A 159 -0.08 -21.72 5.02
CA THR A 159 1.00 -22.63 4.57
C THR A 159 2.30 -22.39 5.33
N LEU A 160 2.59 -21.14 5.71
CA LEU A 160 3.79 -20.77 6.47
C LEU A 160 3.57 -20.80 8.00
N GLY A 161 2.37 -21.13 8.48
CA GLY A 161 2.02 -21.09 9.90
C GLY A 161 2.12 -19.69 10.52
N LEU A 162 1.92 -18.64 9.72
CA LEU A 162 2.06 -17.25 10.13
C LEU A 162 0.69 -16.60 10.32
N ARG A 163 0.60 -15.67 11.28
CA ARG A 163 -0.51 -14.70 11.29
C ARG A 163 -0.39 -13.75 10.09
N ARG A 164 -1.52 -13.22 9.62
CA ARG A 164 -1.56 -12.26 8.49
C ARG A 164 -0.55 -11.12 8.67
N ASP A 165 -0.54 -10.49 9.84
CA ASP A 165 0.37 -9.39 10.16
C ASP A 165 1.84 -9.83 10.13
N ALA A 166 2.13 -11.07 10.55
CA ALA A 166 3.48 -11.63 10.48
C ALA A 166 3.92 -11.92 9.04
N LEU A 167 2.99 -12.37 8.18
CA LEU A 167 3.22 -12.52 6.75
C LEU A 167 3.54 -11.15 6.11
N ALA A 168 2.75 -10.12 6.39
CA ALA A 168 3.01 -8.75 5.92
C ALA A 168 4.38 -8.25 6.34
N ASN A 169 4.71 -8.36 7.62
CA ASN A 169 6.01 -7.92 8.13
C ASN A 169 7.15 -8.71 7.47
N ARG A 170 6.97 -10.01 7.18
CA ARG A 170 7.98 -10.79 6.47
C ARG A 170 8.10 -10.35 5.01
N ALA A 171 6.99 -10.15 4.30
CA ALA A 171 6.97 -9.69 2.91
C ALA A 171 7.59 -8.29 2.77
N GLN A 172 7.25 -7.37 3.69
CA GLN A 172 7.80 -6.02 3.70
C GLN A 172 9.32 -6.04 3.92
N ARG A 173 9.83 -6.83 4.87
CA ARG A 173 11.28 -6.97 5.08
C ARG A 173 12.01 -7.50 3.85
N VAL A 174 11.37 -8.39 3.09
CA VAL A 174 11.93 -8.90 1.84
C VAL A 174 11.90 -7.83 0.76
N ARG A 175 10.83 -7.05 0.68
CA ARG A 175 10.72 -5.89 -0.21
C ARG A 175 11.78 -4.84 0.07
N ASP A 176 11.98 -4.43 1.33
CA ASP A 176 13.00 -3.44 1.71
C ASP A 176 14.39 -3.87 1.23
N LYS A 177 14.72 -5.16 1.39
CA LYS A 177 15.99 -5.74 0.92
C LYS A 177 16.12 -5.72 -0.61
N LEU A 178 15.04 -6.04 -1.32
CA LEU A 178 14.99 -5.99 -2.77
C LEU A 178 15.17 -4.56 -3.28
N GLU A 179 14.46 -3.61 -2.70
CA GLU A 179 14.57 -2.19 -3.04
C GLU A 179 16.00 -1.68 -2.85
N GLN A 180 16.62 -1.94 -1.70
CA GLN A 180 18.02 -1.59 -1.45
C GLN A 180 18.99 -2.26 -2.43
N CYS A 181 18.71 -3.49 -2.86
CA CYS A 181 19.51 -4.17 -3.87
C CYS A 181 19.36 -3.50 -5.24
N VAL A 182 18.14 -3.23 -5.68
CA VAL A 182 17.83 -2.62 -6.98
C VAL A 182 18.40 -1.21 -7.06
N ILE A 183 18.25 -0.39 -6.01
CA ILE A 183 18.83 0.96 -5.94
C ILE A 183 20.36 0.90 -6.10
N ARG A 184 21.03 -0.04 -5.43
CA ARG A 184 22.49 -0.22 -5.57
C ARG A 184 22.88 -0.69 -6.97
N CYS A 185 22.11 -1.60 -7.57
CA CYS A 185 22.34 -2.08 -8.93
C CYS A 185 22.20 -0.96 -9.97
N LEU A 186 21.15 -0.15 -9.87
CA LEU A 186 20.92 0.99 -10.76
C LEU A 186 22.02 2.04 -10.64
N LYS A 187 22.40 2.41 -9.41
CA LYS A 187 23.52 3.33 -9.18
C LYS A 187 24.83 2.84 -9.79
N LYS A 188 25.08 1.53 -9.79
CA LYS A 188 26.27 0.93 -10.41
C LYS A 188 26.20 0.99 -11.94
N LYS A 189 25.02 0.81 -12.53
CA LYS A 189 24.82 0.85 -13.99
C LYS A 189 24.77 2.26 -14.57
N SER A 190 24.36 3.27 -13.79
CA SER A 190 24.37 4.68 -14.20
C SER A 190 25.72 5.37 -14.03
N ALA A 191 26.66 4.73 -13.31
CA ALA A 191 28.02 5.24 -13.08
C ALA A 191 29.05 4.68 -14.07
N ILE A 192 28.61 3.85 -15.02
CA ILE A 192 29.38 3.27 -16.13
C ILE A 192 28.90 3.95 -17.41
#